data_AF-A0A950T0P2-F1
#
_entry.id   AF-A0A950T0P2-F1
#
_cell.length_a   1.000
_cell.length_b   1.000
_cell.length_c   1.000
_cell.angle_alpha   90.00
_cell.angle_beta   90.00
_cell.angle_gamma   90.00
#
_symmetry.space_group_name_H-M   'P 1'
#
loop_
_entity.id
_entity.type
_entity.pdbx_description
1 polymer ?
#
loop_
_entity_poly.entity_id
_entity_poly.type
_entity_poly.pdbx_seq_one_letter_code
_entity_poly.pdbx_strand_id
1 'polypeptide(L)'
;YKEGFVPPGAINWNDADDNNAFHAKQIVMDLDGTISTEVAIINDKQDYGDIATMGLALSNDGKPVPSESLHTGGLIPQGAKNVEVAKDFLKFMIQPKILNEYLKAGLGRNIPCMPSIVKDDPWWRADPHRAAYSQQGLLGPTVPNFWVFNPAYASVENTHVWPTAWADVINGGLTPQAAVEKAFKRVEEIFAKYPITQS
;
A
#
# COMPACT_ATOMS: atom_id res chain seq x y z
N TYR A 1 -8.90 14.27 -12.27
CA TYR A 1 -8.01 14.70 -13.38
C TYR A 1 -8.68 15.69 -14.33
N LYS A 2 -9.65 15.29 -15.17
CA LYS A 2 -10.26 16.20 -16.18
C LYS A 2 -10.93 17.45 -15.60
N GLU A 3 -11.41 17.36 -14.36
CA GLU A 3 -12.02 18.47 -13.63
C GLU A 3 -11.00 19.41 -12.96
N GLY A 4 -9.70 19.21 -13.16
CA GLY A 4 -8.66 20.10 -12.65
C GLY A 4 -8.18 19.83 -11.23
N PHE A 5 -8.78 18.87 -10.50
CA PHE A 5 -8.36 18.51 -9.14
C PHE A 5 -7.03 17.76 -9.03
N VAL A 6 -6.54 17.20 -10.13
CA VAL A 6 -5.26 16.46 -10.17
C VAL A 6 -4.34 17.17 -11.14
N PRO A 7 -3.08 17.48 -10.78
CA PRO A 7 -2.16 18.16 -11.67
C PRO A 7 -2.02 17.44 -13.02
N PRO A 8 -1.99 18.16 -14.16
CA PRO A 8 -1.82 17.53 -15.47
C PRO A 8 -0.52 16.73 -15.61
N GLY A 9 0.54 17.12 -14.89
CA GLY A 9 1.81 16.40 -14.87
C GLY A 9 1.73 15.03 -14.20
N ALA A 10 0.71 14.77 -13.38
CA ALA A 10 0.62 13.56 -12.56
C ALA A 10 0.54 12.26 -13.36
N ILE A 11 0.15 12.32 -14.63
CA ILE A 11 0.14 11.17 -15.53
C ILE A 11 1.56 10.63 -15.82
N ASN A 12 2.59 11.43 -15.57
CA ASN A 12 3.99 11.06 -15.78
C ASN A 12 4.75 10.84 -14.45
N TRP A 13 4.04 10.86 -13.32
CA TRP A 13 4.65 10.68 -12.01
C TRP A 13 5.01 9.20 -11.77
N ASN A 14 6.11 9.00 -11.07
CA ASN A 14 6.45 7.74 -10.41
C ASN A 14 6.12 7.82 -8.90
N ASP A 15 6.32 6.72 -8.18
CA ASP A 15 6.04 6.57 -6.75
C ASP A 15 6.70 7.60 -5.80
N ALA A 16 7.71 8.35 -6.23
CA ALA A 16 8.34 9.39 -5.41
C ALA A 16 7.91 10.82 -5.80
N ASP A 17 7.27 10.98 -6.97
CA ASP A 17 6.98 12.29 -7.52
C ASP A 17 5.79 12.97 -6.81
N ASP A 18 4.85 12.20 -6.26
CA ASP A 18 3.78 12.71 -5.40
C ASP A 18 4.32 13.28 -4.08
N ASN A 19 5.23 12.59 -3.41
CA ASN A 19 5.92 13.11 -2.23
C ASN A 19 6.64 14.43 -2.55
N ASN A 20 7.40 14.43 -3.65
CA ASN A 20 8.13 15.62 -4.11
C ASN A 20 7.18 16.78 -4.42
N ALA A 21 6.04 16.50 -5.09
CA ALA A 21 5.03 17.49 -5.41
C ALA A 21 4.36 18.05 -4.14
N PHE A 22 4.13 17.20 -3.15
CA PHE A 22 3.57 17.60 -1.85
C PHE A 22 4.55 18.51 -1.09
N HIS A 23 5.82 18.12 -0.96
CA HIS A 23 6.85 18.95 -0.29
C HIS A 23 7.14 20.25 -1.04
N ALA A 24 7.04 20.23 -2.38
CA ALA A 24 7.14 21.42 -3.22
C ALA A 24 5.86 22.30 -3.19
N LYS A 25 4.85 21.94 -2.39
CA LYS A 25 3.60 22.68 -2.20
C LYS A 25 2.81 22.84 -3.51
N GLN A 26 2.94 21.87 -4.42
CA GLN A 26 2.21 21.83 -5.69
C GLN A 26 0.85 21.13 -5.57
N ILE A 27 0.71 20.27 -4.57
CA ILE A 27 -0.53 19.60 -4.19
C ILE A 27 -0.80 19.81 -2.71
N VAL A 28 -2.06 19.68 -2.31
CA VAL A 28 -2.50 19.80 -0.92
C VAL A 28 -2.70 18.44 -0.24
N MET A 29 -2.68 17.35 -1.02
CA MET A 29 -2.95 15.99 -0.57
C MET A 29 -2.43 14.99 -1.61
N ASP A 30 -1.83 13.91 -1.14
CA ASP A 30 -1.50 12.70 -1.85
C ASP A 30 -2.20 11.48 -1.20
N LEU A 31 -2.13 10.32 -1.88
CA LEU A 31 -2.59 9.05 -1.32
C LEU A 31 -1.38 8.15 -1.14
N ASP A 32 -0.88 8.06 0.09
CA ASP A 32 0.28 7.23 0.42
C ASP A 32 -0.17 5.84 0.90
N GLY A 33 0.43 4.78 0.36
CA GLY A 33 0.23 3.39 0.84
C GLY A 33 0.90 3.11 2.19
N THR A 34 1.67 4.07 2.70
CA THR A 34 2.49 4.00 3.91
C THR A 34 2.47 5.37 4.63
N ILE A 35 3.63 5.87 5.07
CA ILE A 35 3.87 7.24 5.59
C ILE A 35 5.16 7.82 5.00
N SER A 36 5.34 7.67 3.70
CA SER A 36 6.57 7.99 2.97
C SER A 36 6.76 9.49 2.83
N THR A 37 5.66 10.21 2.55
CA THR A 37 5.63 11.67 2.45
C THR A 37 6.07 12.30 3.76
N GLU A 38 5.61 11.81 4.89
CA GLU A 38 5.97 12.35 6.19
C GLU A 38 7.39 11.95 6.60
N VAL A 39 7.74 10.66 6.47
CA VAL A 39 9.05 10.16 6.92
C VAL A 39 10.19 10.77 6.12
N ALA A 40 9.98 11.12 4.84
CA ALA A 40 10.98 11.77 3.99
C ALA A 40 11.51 13.10 4.59
N ILE A 41 10.70 13.82 5.37
CA ILE A 41 11.05 15.10 5.99
C ILE A 41 11.06 15.07 7.52
N ILE A 42 11.10 13.89 8.14
CA ILE A 42 11.00 13.71 9.61
C ILE A 42 12.01 14.53 10.44
N ASN A 43 13.12 14.95 9.83
CA ASN A 43 14.14 15.78 10.47
C ASN A 43 13.82 17.28 10.41
N ASP A 44 12.97 17.72 9.48
CA ASP A 44 12.42 19.08 9.44
C ASP A 44 11.18 19.13 10.33
N LYS A 45 11.38 19.45 11.62
CA LYS A 45 10.32 19.38 12.62
C LYS A 45 9.18 20.36 12.38
N GLN A 46 9.45 21.48 11.70
CA GLN A 46 8.42 22.45 11.39
C GLN A 46 7.53 21.92 10.27
N ASP A 47 8.12 21.62 9.11
CA ASP A 47 7.35 21.18 7.95
C ASP A 47 6.67 19.83 8.21
N TYR A 48 7.31 18.91 8.95
CA TYR A 48 6.69 17.67 9.41
C TYR A 48 5.44 17.93 10.29
N GLY A 49 5.54 18.89 11.21
CA GLY A 49 4.44 19.24 12.12
C GLY A 49 3.25 19.93 11.43
N ASP A 50 3.45 20.48 10.24
CA ASP A 50 2.41 21.09 9.42
C ASP A 50 1.62 20.05 8.59
N ILE A 51 2.07 18.80 8.52
CA ILE A 51 1.38 17.72 7.79
C ILE A 51 0.27 17.11 8.65
N ALA A 52 -0.85 16.74 8.01
CA ALA A 52 -1.89 15.94 8.63
C ALA A 52 -2.06 14.61 7.86
N THR A 53 -1.96 13.49 8.56
CA THR A 53 -2.29 12.15 8.01
C THR A 53 -3.65 11.71 8.53
N MET A 54 -4.50 11.21 7.64
CA MET A 54 -5.83 10.72 7.98
C MET A 54 -6.21 9.49 7.15
N GLY A 55 -7.16 8.70 7.67
CA GLY A 55 -7.72 7.56 6.95
C GLY A 55 -8.61 7.97 5.78
N LEU A 56 -8.97 7.00 4.95
CA LEU A 56 -9.89 7.20 3.83
C LEU A 56 -11.28 7.64 4.31
N ALA A 57 -11.97 8.38 3.44
CA ALA A 57 -13.39 8.68 3.64
C ALA A 57 -14.22 7.38 3.72
N LEU A 58 -15.37 7.47 4.41
CA LEU A 58 -16.33 6.37 4.44
C LEU A 58 -16.85 6.09 3.03
N SER A 59 -17.26 4.84 2.79
CA SER A 59 -17.97 4.44 1.58
C SER A 59 -19.30 5.18 1.44
N ASN A 60 -19.92 5.06 0.25
CA ASN A 60 -21.23 5.66 -0.03
C ASN A 60 -22.35 5.15 0.90
N ASP A 61 -22.20 3.97 1.50
CA ASP A 61 -23.12 3.44 2.52
C ASP A 61 -22.69 3.76 3.96
N GLY A 62 -21.73 4.67 4.14
CA GLY A 62 -21.31 5.19 5.44
C GLY A 62 -20.45 4.23 6.26
N LYS A 63 -19.80 3.24 5.63
CA LYS A 63 -18.95 2.26 6.32
C LYS A 63 -17.46 2.55 6.09
N PRO A 64 -16.57 2.10 6.99
CA PRO A 64 -15.14 2.14 6.73
C PRO A 64 -14.80 1.33 5.48
N VAL A 65 -14.00 1.90 4.59
CA VAL A 65 -13.42 1.18 3.44
C VAL A 65 -12.25 0.33 3.96
N PRO A 66 -12.27 -1.01 3.80
CA PRO A 66 -11.15 -1.83 4.20
C PRO A 66 -9.87 -1.43 3.47
N SER A 67 -8.77 -1.31 4.19
CA SER A 67 -7.48 -1.03 3.56
C SER A 67 -6.87 -2.29 2.99
N GLU A 68 -6.29 -2.18 1.80
CA GLU A 68 -5.51 -3.27 1.26
C GLU A 68 -4.19 -3.38 2.02
N SER A 69 -3.93 -4.54 2.63
CA SER A 69 -2.68 -4.84 3.31
C SER A 69 -1.75 -5.60 2.37
N LEU A 70 -0.65 -4.94 2.00
CA LEU A 70 0.48 -5.59 1.34
C LEU A 70 1.26 -6.42 2.38
N HIS A 71 1.59 -7.66 2.00
CA HIS A 71 2.30 -8.59 2.88
C HIS A 71 3.68 -8.85 2.31
N THR A 72 4.72 -8.47 3.06
CA THR A 72 6.09 -8.90 2.79
C THR A 72 6.45 -10.04 3.72
N GLY A 73 6.93 -11.15 3.16
CA GLY A 73 7.22 -12.38 3.89
C GLY A 73 8.63 -12.89 3.62
N GLY A 74 9.23 -13.52 4.62
CA GLY A 74 10.48 -14.26 4.45
C GLY A 74 10.24 -15.58 3.71
N LEU A 75 11.05 -15.85 2.68
CA LEU A 75 10.99 -17.08 1.90
C LEU A 75 12.31 -17.85 2.07
N ILE A 76 12.22 -19.17 2.24
CA ILE A 76 13.38 -20.07 2.17
C ILE A 76 13.34 -20.78 0.82
N PRO A 77 14.24 -20.47 -0.12
CA PRO A 77 14.27 -21.16 -1.40
C PRO A 77 14.49 -22.66 -1.22
N GLN A 78 13.83 -23.50 -2.04
CA GLN A 78 13.94 -24.95 -1.96
C GLN A 78 15.39 -25.46 -2.08
N GLY A 79 16.25 -24.75 -2.83
CA GLY A 79 17.67 -25.05 -3.00
C GLY A 79 18.61 -24.46 -1.95
N ALA A 80 18.09 -23.88 -0.86
CA ALA A 80 18.92 -23.29 0.18
C ALA A 80 19.78 -24.36 0.88
N LYS A 81 21.09 -24.09 1.06
CA LYS A 81 22.03 -25.04 1.66
C LYS A 81 21.83 -25.22 3.17
N ASN A 82 21.35 -24.19 3.86
CA ASN A 82 21.25 -24.12 5.33
C ASN A 82 19.80 -23.88 5.77
N VAL A 83 18.87 -24.77 5.38
CA VAL A 83 17.43 -24.62 5.63
C VAL A 83 17.09 -24.46 7.12
N GLU A 84 17.70 -25.27 7.99
CA GLU A 84 17.39 -25.21 9.42
C GLU A 84 17.81 -23.88 10.06
N VAL A 85 19.01 -23.38 9.73
CA VAL A 85 19.45 -22.06 10.19
C VAL A 85 18.57 -20.94 9.65
N ALA A 86 18.13 -21.03 8.38
CA ALA A 86 17.21 -20.05 7.80
C ALA A 86 15.86 -20.04 8.54
N LYS A 87 15.33 -21.21 8.92
CA LYS A 87 14.13 -21.30 9.75
C LYS A 87 14.33 -20.66 11.11
N ASP A 88 15.46 -20.91 11.76
CA ASP A 88 15.76 -20.33 13.07
C ASP A 88 15.91 -18.80 12.99
N PHE A 89 16.52 -18.29 11.93
CA PHE A 89 16.57 -16.85 11.66
C PHE A 89 15.18 -16.26 11.45
N LEU A 90 14.31 -16.89 10.64
CA LEU A 90 12.94 -16.40 10.46
C LEU A 90 12.14 -16.44 11.76
N LYS A 91 12.26 -17.50 12.57
CA LYS A 91 11.65 -17.57 13.90
C LYS A 91 12.14 -16.45 14.82
N PHE A 92 13.43 -16.12 14.79
CA PHE A 92 14.00 -15.01 15.54
C PHE A 92 13.42 -13.66 15.08
N MET A 93 13.41 -13.42 13.76
CA MET A 93 12.93 -12.17 13.17
C MET A 93 11.46 -11.87 13.48
N ILE A 94 10.59 -12.90 13.49
CA ILE A 94 9.16 -12.71 13.76
C ILE A 94 8.81 -12.60 15.25
N GLN A 95 9.77 -12.75 16.17
CA GLN A 95 9.48 -12.54 17.59
C GLN A 95 9.00 -11.10 17.80
N PRO A 96 7.92 -10.86 18.58
CA PRO A 96 7.31 -9.53 18.67
C PRO A 96 8.29 -8.42 19.02
N LYS A 97 9.20 -8.68 19.98
CA LYS A 97 10.24 -7.73 20.38
C LYS A 97 11.21 -7.43 19.23
N ILE A 98 11.68 -8.45 18.51
CA ILE A 98 12.66 -8.30 17.43
C ILE A 98 12.04 -7.57 16.25
N LEU A 99 10.83 -7.98 15.84
CA LEU A 99 10.09 -7.34 14.77
C LEU A 99 9.79 -5.87 15.10
N ASN A 100 9.38 -5.58 16.33
CA ASN A 100 9.10 -4.20 16.76
C ASN A 100 10.34 -3.31 16.66
N GLU A 101 11.49 -3.77 17.17
CA GLU A 101 12.74 -3.00 17.08
C GLU A 101 13.21 -2.82 15.63
N TYR A 102 13.07 -3.85 14.79
CA TYR A 102 13.36 -3.74 13.36
C TYR A 102 12.50 -2.67 12.67
N LEU A 103 11.19 -2.67 12.93
CA LEU A 103 10.26 -1.71 12.34
C LEU A 103 10.50 -0.28 12.83
N LYS A 104 10.87 -0.10 14.11
CA LYS A 104 11.29 1.19 14.65
C LYS A 104 12.56 1.72 14.01
N ALA A 105 13.54 0.85 13.75
CA ALA A 105 14.74 1.22 13.02
C ALA A 105 14.42 1.67 11.59
N GLY A 106 13.39 1.07 10.98
CA GLY A 106 12.79 1.52 9.71
C GLY A 106 11.82 2.70 9.84
N LEU A 107 11.83 3.42 10.97
CA LEU A 107 10.98 4.59 11.27
C LEU A 107 9.47 4.35 11.17
N GLY A 108 9.02 3.09 11.15
CA GLY A 108 7.61 2.75 10.97
C GLY A 108 7.13 2.91 9.52
N ARG A 109 8.04 2.95 8.53
CA ARG A 109 7.69 2.90 7.09
C ARG A 109 6.83 1.69 6.73
N ASN A 110 6.93 0.63 7.53
CA ASN A 110 6.01 -0.51 7.53
C ASN A 110 5.43 -0.71 8.94
N ILE A 111 4.25 -1.30 9.01
CA ILE A 111 3.55 -1.67 10.25
C ILE A 111 3.71 -3.17 10.54
N PRO A 112 3.62 -3.60 11.82
CA PRO A 112 3.71 -5.01 12.16
C PRO A 112 2.47 -5.78 11.72
N CYS A 113 2.61 -7.09 11.50
CA CYS A 113 1.48 -8.00 11.26
C CYS A 113 0.78 -8.46 12.56
N MET A 114 1.30 -8.07 13.73
CA MET A 114 0.76 -8.46 15.04
C MET A 114 0.17 -7.24 15.74
N PRO A 115 -1.18 -7.15 15.88
CA PRO A 115 -1.83 -6.01 16.54
C PRO A 115 -1.36 -5.74 17.97
N SER A 116 -0.88 -6.76 18.69
CA SER A 116 -0.32 -6.59 20.03
C SER A 116 0.90 -5.67 20.05
N ILE A 117 1.75 -5.68 19.00
CA ILE A 117 2.93 -4.81 18.94
C ILE A 117 2.53 -3.33 19.00
N VAL A 118 1.51 -2.93 18.23
CA VAL A 118 0.99 -1.54 18.23
C VAL A 118 0.24 -1.20 19.52
N LYS A 119 -0.48 -2.17 20.10
CA LYS A 119 -1.23 -1.97 21.35
C LYS A 119 -0.31 -1.83 22.55
N ASP A 120 0.73 -2.65 22.64
CA ASP A 120 1.58 -2.77 23.82
C ASP A 120 2.72 -1.73 23.83
N ASP A 121 3.15 -1.23 22.67
CA ASP A 121 4.20 -0.23 22.56
C ASP A 121 3.64 1.16 22.20
N PRO A 122 3.69 2.14 23.13
CA PRO A 122 3.21 3.50 22.90
C PRO A 122 3.89 4.22 21.73
N TRP A 123 5.09 3.81 21.30
CA TRP A 123 5.81 4.43 20.21
C TRP A 123 4.96 4.53 18.92
N TRP A 124 4.17 3.50 18.62
CA TRP A 124 3.28 3.48 17.45
C TRP A 124 2.14 4.51 17.50
N ARG A 125 1.79 4.97 18.70
CA ARG A 125 0.66 5.88 18.96
C ARG A 125 1.10 7.28 19.42
N ALA A 126 2.39 7.46 19.70
CA ALA A 126 2.97 8.73 20.14
C ALA A 126 3.13 9.76 19.02
N ASP A 127 3.16 9.30 17.77
CA ASP A 127 3.26 10.12 16.57
C ASP A 127 1.91 10.05 15.82
N PRO A 128 1.30 11.19 15.44
CA PRO A 128 -0.02 11.21 14.83
C PRO A 128 -0.07 10.50 13.47
N HIS A 129 1.01 10.57 12.69
CA HIS A 129 1.10 9.94 11.37
C HIS A 129 1.19 8.42 11.52
N ARG A 130 2.05 7.93 12.42
CA ARG A 130 2.13 6.49 12.74
C ARG A 130 0.84 5.97 13.35
N ALA A 131 0.17 6.77 14.18
CA ALA A 131 -1.10 6.39 14.78
C ALA A 131 -2.19 6.21 13.72
N ALA A 132 -2.33 7.16 12.80
CA ALA A 132 -3.27 7.07 11.66
C ALA A 132 -2.95 5.87 10.77
N TYR A 133 -1.68 5.68 10.41
CA TYR A 133 -1.25 4.57 9.56
C TYR A 133 -1.49 3.19 10.21
N SER A 134 -1.13 3.03 11.48
CA SER A 134 -1.37 1.78 12.22
C SER A 134 -2.86 1.51 12.42
N GLN A 135 -3.67 2.56 12.60
CA GLN A 135 -5.11 2.44 12.70
C GLN A 135 -5.73 1.98 11.37
N GLN A 136 -5.33 2.58 10.26
CA GLN A 136 -5.85 2.28 8.92
C GLN A 136 -5.39 0.89 8.43
N GLY A 137 -4.09 0.59 8.57
CA GLY A 137 -3.46 -0.58 7.97
C GLY A 137 -3.38 -1.84 8.84
N LEU A 138 -3.75 -1.78 10.12
CA LEU A 138 -3.67 -2.94 11.04
C LEU A 138 -4.85 -3.08 12.00
N LEU A 139 -5.23 -1.99 12.69
CA LEU A 139 -6.24 -2.07 13.75
C LEU A 139 -7.68 -1.93 13.21
N GLY A 140 -7.83 -1.29 12.06
CA GLY A 140 -9.07 -1.17 11.31
C GLY A 140 -9.32 -2.36 10.39
N PRO A 141 -10.42 -2.32 9.61
CA PRO A 141 -10.71 -3.36 8.64
C PRO A 141 -9.67 -3.35 7.52
N THR A 142 -9.13 -4.53 7.23
CA THR A 142 -8.19 -4.73 6.15
C THR A 142 -8.60 -5.92 5.29
N VAL A 143 -8.12 -5.94 4.05
CA VAL A 143 -8.19 -7.08 3.13
C VAL A 143 -6.79 -7.37 2.62
N PRO A 144 -6.41 -8.64 2.40
CA PRO A 144 -5.13 -8.92 1.79
C PRO A 144 -5.13 -8.48 0.32
N ASN A 145 -3.94 -8.15 -0.21
CA ASN A 145 -3.77 -7.97 -1.66
C ASN A 145 -4.31 -9.19 -2.41
N PHE A 146 -4.96 -8.95 -3.55
CA PHE A 146 -5.72 -9.96 -4.27
C PHE A 146 -4.90 -11.13 -4.86
N TRP A 147 -3.58 -11.02 -5.02
CA TRP A 147 -2.76 -12.15 -5.47
C TRP A 147 -2.76 -13.33 -4.49
N VAL A 148 -3.14 -13.13 -3.21
CA VAL A 148 -3.31 -14.24 -2.26
C VAL A 148 -4.46 -15.17 -2.62
N PHE A 149 -5.46 -14.66 -3.34
CA PHE A 149 -6.61 -15.43 -3.78
C PHE A 149 -6.36 -16.10 -5.13
N ASN A 150 -5.68 -15.40 -6.05
CA ASN A 150 -5.29 -15.97 -7.34
C ASN A 150 -4.01 -15.33 -7.89
N PRO A 151 -2.98 -16.11 -8.28
CA PRO A 151 -1.75 -15.58 -8.88
C PRO A 151 -1.97 -14.80 -10.19
N ALA A 152 -3.11 -14.97 -10.86
CA ALA A 152 -3.54 -14.13 -11.97
C ALA A 152 -3.47 -12.64 -11.64
N TYR A 153 -3.81 -12.26 -10.40
CA TYR A 153 -3.86 -10.85 -10.03
C TYR A 153 -2.48 -10.19 -10.07
N ALA A 154 -1.42 -10.93 -9.73
CA ALA A 154 -0.05 -10.44 -9.92
C ALA A 154 0.24 -10.14 -11.40
N SER A 155 -0.36 -10.87 -12.35
CA SER A 155 -0.26 -10.55 -13.78
C SER A 155 -1.12 -9.35 -14.19
N VAL A 156 -2.27 -9.15 -13.54
CA VAL A 156 -3.11 -7.96 -13.73
C VAL A 156 -2.32 -6.70 -13.36
N GLU A 157 -1.67 -6.71 -12.20
CA GLU A 157 -0.80 -5.62 -11.73
C GLU A 157 0.40 -5.42 -12.66
N ASN A 158 1.17 -6.47 -12.94
CA ASN A 158 2.39 -6.38 -13.77
C ASN A 158 2.12 -5.94 -15.22
N THR A 159 0.91 -6.17 -15.73
CA THR A 159 0.52 -5.71 -17.08
C THR A 159 -0.26 -4.39 -17.06
N HIS A 160 -0.29 -3.70 -15.93
CA HIS A 160 -0.83 -2.34 -15.80
C HIS A 160 -2.27 -2.21 -16.30
N VAL A 161 -3.13 -3.21 -16.03
CA VAL A 161 -4.51 -3.22 -16.53
C VAL A 161 -5.30 -1.99 -16.06
N TRP A 162 -5.23 -1.66 -14.76
CA TRP A 162 -5.92 -0.49 -14.20
C TRP A 162 -5.29 0.86 -14.59
N PRO A 163 -3.95 1.04 -14.52
CA PRO A 163 -3.31 2.25 -15.05
C PRO A 163 -3.64 2.51 -16.53
N THR A 164 -3.70 1.46 -17.35
CA THR A 164 -4.11 1.57 -18.76
C THR A 164 -5.55 2.06 -18.87
N ALA A 165 -6.47 1.55 -18.05
CA ALA A 165 -7.86 2.01 -18.02
C ALA A 165 -7.98 3.48 -17.61
N TRP A 166 -7.16 3.94 -16.65
CA TRP A 166 -7.10 5.36 -16.30
C TRP A 166 -6.57 6.22 -17.46
N ALA A 167 -5.50 5.78 -18.13
CA ALA A 167 -4.96 6.48 -19.29
C ALA A 167 -5.96 6.54 -20.46
N ASP A 168 -6.72 5.48 -20.69
CA ASP A 168 -7.81 5.41 -21.68
C ASP A 168 -8.89 6.47 -21.40
N VAL A 169 -9.22 6.71 -20.13
CA VAL A 169 -10.15 7.79 -19.75
C VAL A 169 -9.49 9.15 -19.92
N ILE A 170 -8.28 9.33 -19.38
CA ILE A 170 -7.61 10.63 -19.28
C ILE A 170 -7.20 11.15 -20.67
N ASN A 171 -6.46 10.35 -21.44
CA ASN A 171 -5.90 10.71 -22.74
C ASN A 171 -6.65 10.06 -23.91
N GLY A 172 -7.17 8.84 -23.72
CA GLY A 172 -7.81 8.07 -24.79
C GLY A 172 -9.24 8.50 -25.13
N GLY A 173 -9.85 9.37 -24.31
CA GLY A 173 -11.21 9.87 -24.54
C GLY A 173 -12.32 8.86 -24.25
N LEU A 174 -11.99 7.68 -23.71
CA LEU A 174 -13.01 6.71 -23.29
C LEU A 174 -13.84 7.26 -22.12
N THR A 175 -15.10 6.83 -22.07
CA THR A 175 -15.91 6.99 -20.85
C THR A 175 -15.36 6.07 -19.76
N PRO A 176 -15.53 6.40 -18.46
CA PRO A 176 -15.12 5.52 -17.37
C PRO A 176 -15.70 4.11 -17.51
N GLN A 177 -16.97 3.98 -17.90
CA GLN A 177 -17.62 2.69 -18.11
C GLN A 177 -16.91 1.86 -19.19
N ALA A 178 -16.65 2.45 -20.37
CA ALA A 178 -16.04 1.71 -21.47
C ALA A 178 -14.59 1.29 -21.15
N ALA A 179 -13.82 2.14 -20.44
CA ALA A 179 -12.48 1.79 -19.99
C ALA A 179 -12.49 0.64 -18.96
N VAL A 180 -13.45 0.64 -18.03
CA VAL A 180 -13.64 -0.45 -17.06
C VAL A 180 -14.05 -1.75 -17.75
N GLU A 181 -14.97 -1.71 -18.72
CA GLU A 181 -15.36 -2.89 -19.51
C GLU A 181 -14.16 -3.49 -20.27
N LYS A 182 -13.31 -2.63 -20.86
CA LYS A 182 -12.06 -3.06 -21.50
C LYS A 182 -11.08 -3.68 -20.50
N ALA A 183 -10.92 -3.07 -19.33
CA ALA A 183 -10.08 -3.59 -18.25
C ALA A 183 -10.56 -4.96 -17.78
N PHE A 184 -11.87 -5.13 -17.55
CA PHE A 184 -12.43 -6.41 -17.11
C PHE A 184 -12.22 -7.53 -18.14
N LYS A 185 -12.45 -7.27 -19.44
CA LYS A 185 -12.12 -8.26 -20.48
C LYS A 185 -10.66 -8.69 -20.41
N ARG A 186 -9.75 -7.75 -20.17
CA ARG A 186 -8.33 -8.06 -20.01
C ARG A 186 -8.04 -8.87 -18.74
N VAL A 187 -8.71 -8.56 -17.62
CA VAL A 187 -8.63 -9.36 -16.38
C VAL A 187 -9.11 -10.78 -16.65
N GLU A 188 -10.25 -10.97 -17.32
CA GLU A 188 -10.81 -12.29 -17.66
C GLU A 188 -9.83 -13.13 -18.50
N GLU A 189 -9.23 -12.53 -19.54
CA GLU A 189 -8.20 -13.18 -20.36
C GLU A 189 -6.98 -13.64 -19.55
N ILE A 190 -6.57 -12.85 -18.56
CA ILE A 190 -5.46 -13.20 -17.66
C ILE A 190 -5.90 -14.35 -16.76
N PHE A 191 -7.05 -14.22 -16.09
CA PHE A 191 -7.55 -15.23 -15.15
C PHE A 191 -7.80 -16.59 -15.82
N ALA A 192 -8.21 -16.62 -17.09
CA ALA A 192 -8.34 -17.86 -17.85
C ALA A 192 -7.05 -18.69 -17.95
N LYS A 193 -5.88 -18.07 -17.76
CA LYS A 193 -4.56 -18.75 -17.75
C LYS A 193 -4.16 -19.31 -16.38
N TYR A 194 -4.88 -18.95 -15.33
CA TYR A 194 -4.62 -19.37 -13.95
C TYR A 194 -5.88 -19.97 -13.31
N PRO A 195 -6.39 -21.10 -13.85
CA PRO A 195 -7.54 -21.77 -13.26
C PRO A 195 -7.19 -22.26 -11.85
N ILE A 196 -8.04 -21.95 -10.88
CA ILE A 196 -7.97 -22.50 -9.52
C ILE A 196 -9.09 -23.52 -9.40
N THR A 197 -8.72 -24.78 -9.20
CA THR A 197 -9.69 -25.82 -8.83
C THR A 197 -10.13 -25.53 -7.40
N GLN A 198 -11.42 -25.24 -7.18
CA GLN A 198 -11.98 -25.24 -5.84
C GLN A 198 -11.92 -26.68 -5.30
N SER A 199 -11.16 -26.88 -4.23
CA SER A 199 -11.06 -28.14 -3.49
C SER A 199 -12.25 -28.33 -2.56
#